data_AF-A0A7S9CSX9-F1
#
_entry.id   AF-A0A7S9CSX9-F1
#
_cell.length_a   1.000
_cell.length_b   1.000
_cell.length_c   1.000
_cell.angle_alpha   90.00
_cell.angle_beta   90.00
_cell.angle_gamma   90.00
#
_symmetry.space_group_name_H-M   'P 1'
#
loop_
_entity.id
_entity.type
_entity.pdbx_description
1 polymer ?
#
loop_
_entity_poly.entity_id
_entity_poly.type
_entity_poly.pdbx_seq_one_letter_code
_entity_poly.pdbx_strand_id
1 'polypeptide(L)'
;MTAAFGRDALLDAFDRIGRAAAQAGTRLQIAVYGGSALMLASNFRVATEDVDVSKLEHPLPEWLARVVTDIGGDNGWRDDWFNDGVALHLSGLADHAADHLEFGTFPRDGTSAGLVVSVPSAEYLLALKLKAFRIMDPVRGETERLDILNLMQVAGVTTVEDAIALLGRYFPVSAASSEKQRFLLKNMNRGGAADAPEYPRSGG
;
A
#
# COMPACT_ATOMS: atom_id res chain seq x y z
N MET A 1 2.37 -21.49 -11.33
CA MET A 1 3.06 -20.21 -11.08
C MET A 1 2.06 -19.13 -11.42
N THR A 2 1.61 -18.37 -10.43
CA THR A 2 0.75 -17.21 -10.66
C THR A 2 1.62 -16.01 -11.01
N ALA A 3 1.18 -15.23 -12.01
CA ALA A 3 1.96 -14.10 -12.51
C ALA A 3 1.87 -12.93 -11.52
N ALA A 4 3.02 -12.36 -11.14
CA ALA A 4 3.06 -11.04 -10.54
C ALA A 4 2.67 -10.00 -11.59
N PHE A 5 2.01 -8.92 -11.18
CA PHE A 5 1.65 -7.81 -12.06
C PHE A 5 2.45 -6.55 -11.76
N GLY A 6 2.78 -5.84 -12.84
CA GLY A 6 3.43 -4.55 -12.80
C GLY A 6 2.43 -3.41 -12.67
N ARG A 7 2.99 -2.19 -12.58
CA ARG A 7 2.22 -0.96 -12.40
C ARG A 7 1.15 -0.75 -13.48
N ASP A 8 1.50 -0.89 -14.76
CA ASP A 8 0.58 -0.61 -15.86
C ASP A 8 -0.64 -1.55 -15.84
N ALA A 9 -0.41 -2.84 -15.61
CA ALA A 9 -1.49 -3.81 -15.52
C ALA A 9 -2.42 -3.54 -14.33
N LEU A 10 -1.88 -3.07 -13.18
CA LEU A 10 -2.70 -2.63 -12.05
C LEU A 10 -3.55 -1.39 -12.41
N LEU A 11 -2.97 -0.43 -13.12
CA LEU A 11 -3.72 0.76 -13.53
C LEU A 11 -4.82 0.43 -14.56
N ASP A 12 -4.57 -0.51 -15.47
CA ASP A 12 -5.57 -1.01 -16.41
C ASP A 12 -6.70 -1.77 -15.68
N ALA A 13 -6.36 -2.51 -14.62
CA ALA A 13 -7.36 -3.13 -13.74
C ALA A 13 -8.20 -2.08 -13.01
N PHE A 14 -7.59 -1.01 -12.48
CA PHE A 14 -8.34 0.10 -11.88
C PHE A 14 -9.22 0.84 -12.89
N ASP A 15 -8.80 0.98 -14.14
CA ASP A 15 -9.65 1.52 -15.19
C ASP A 15 -10.90 0.65 -15.41
N ARG A 16 -10.74 -0.68 -15.45
CA ARG A 16 -11.86 -1.62 -15.58
C ARG A 16 -12.81 -1.55 -14.38
N ILE A 17 -12.28 -1.51 -13.16
CA ILE A 17 -13.08 -1.35 -11.94
C ILE A 17 -13.82 -0.01 -11.93
N GLY A 18 -13.13 1.08 -12.30
CA GLY A 18 -13.73 2.42 -12.38
C GLY A 18 -14.88 2.50 -13.36
N ARG A 19 -14.76 1.86 -14.53
CA ARG A 19 -15.87 1.75 -15.50
C ARG A 19 -17.04 0.96 -14.92
N ALA A 20 -16.78 -0.18 -14.30
CA ALA A 20 -17.82 -1.03 -13.73
C ALA A 20 -18.57 -0.32 -12.60
N ALA A 21 -17.86 0.40 -11.73
CA ALA A 21 -18.43 1.21 -10.66
C ALA A 21 -19.34 2.32 -11.24
N ALA A 22 -18.86 3.05 -12.25
CA ALA A 22 -19.65 4.10 -12.90
C ALA A 22 -20.91 3.55 -13.58
N GLN A 23 -20.82 2.39 -14.24
CA GLN A 23 -21.97 1.71 -14.85
C GLN A 23 -22.99 1.23 -13.80
N ALA A 24 -22.52 0.84 -12.62
CA ALA A 24 -23.36 0.49 -11.48
C ALA A 24 -23.93 1.72 -10.74
N GLY A 25 -23.66 2.93 -11.21
CA GLY A 25 -24.16 4.18 -10.60
C GLY A 25 -23.50 4.49 -9.26
N THR A 26 -22.33 3.94 -8.98
CA THR A 26 -21.58 4.14 -7.74
C THR A 26 -20.23 4.83 -7.98
N ARG A 27 -19.65 5.34 -6.88
CA ARG A 27 -18.28 5.84 -6.84
C ARG A 27 -17.54 5.16 -5.70
N LEU A 28 -16.82 4.10 -6.04
CA LEU A 28 -16.01 3.33 -5.11
C LEU A 28 -14.80 4.15 -4.66
N GLN A 29 -14.52 4.13 -3.36
CA GLN A 29 -13.34 4.77 -2.78
C GLN A 29 -12.53 3.73 -2.00
N ILE A 30 -11.30 3.50 -2.43
CA ILE A 30 -10.39 2.55 -1.78
C ILE A 30 -9.08 3.23 -1.40
N ALA A 31 -8.43 2.71 -0.37
CA ALA A 31 -7.02 2.98 -0.11
C ALA A 31 -6.22 1.71 -0.39
N VAL A 32 -5.12 1.81 -1.12
CA VAL A 32 -4.22 0.71 -1.45
C VAL A 32 -3.04 0.70 -0.49
N TYR A 33 -2.66 -0.47 0.01
CA TYR A 33 -1.60 -0.67 1.00
C TYR A 33 -0.50 -1.61 0.50
N GLY A 34 0.46 -1.90 1.38
CA GLY A 34 1.48 -2.91 1.14
C GLY A 34 2.42 -2.56 0.00
N GLY A 35 2.94 -3.59 -0.68
CA GLY A 35 3.85 -3.41 -1.81
C GLY A 35 3.19 -2.76 -3.03
N SER A 36 1.86 -2.87 -3.16
CA SER A 36 1.08 -2.19 -4.19
C SER A 36 1.03 -0.68 -3.97
N ALA A 37 0.91 -0.22 -2.72
CA ALA A 37 1.03 1.20 -2.41
C ALA A 37 2.39 1.77 -2.81
N LEU A 38 3.48 1.06 -2.48
CA LEU A 38 4.82 1.46 -2.86
C LEU A 38 5.00 1.53 -4.39
N MET A 39 4.43 0.57 -5.13
CA MET A 39 4.45 0.56 -6.60
C MET A 39 3.64 1.71 -7.23
N LEU A 40 2.54 2.13 -6.60
CA LEU A 40 1.72 3.24 -7.09
C LEU A 40 2.34 4.60 -6.74
N ALA A 41 2.71 4.75 -5.47
CA ALA A 41 3.16 5.99 -4.86
C ALA A 41 4.61 6.32 -5.17
N SER A 42 5.37 5.47 -5.86
CA SER A 42 6.78 5.75 -6.17
C SER A 42 7.33 4.77 -7.20
N ASN A 43 8.60 4.94 -7.53
CA ASN A 43 9.37 3.94 -8.28
C ASN A 43 10.01 2.85 -7.36
N PHE A 44 9.50 2.63 -6.15
CA PHE A 44 10.02 1.65 -5.18
C PHE A 44 10.00 0.20 -5.67
N ARG A 45 8.99 -0.16 -6.47
CA ARG A 45 8.70 -1.56 -6.76
C ARG A 45 8.20 -1.76 -8.19
N VAL A 46 8.70 -2.81 -8.85
CA VAL A 46 8.41 -3.10 -10.27
C VAL A 46 7.26 -4.11 -10.42
N ALA A 47 6.99 -4.95 -9.41
CA ALA A 47 5.93 -5.95 -9.48
C ALA A 47 5.38 -6.33 -8.09
N THR A 48 4.10 -6.75 -8.04
CA THR A 48 3.40 -7.25 -6.86
C THR A 48 2.54 -8.47 -7.20
N GLU A 49 2.22 -9.30 -6.21
CA GLU A 49 1.40 -10.51 -6.39
C GLU A 49 -0.09 -10.23 -6.11
N ASP A 50 -0.37 -9.17 -5.36
CA ASP A 50 -1.68 -8.80 -4.85
C ASP A 50 -1.79 -7.28 -4.57
N VAL A 51 -3.03 -6.79 -4.50
CA VAL A 51 -3.42 -5.45 -4.09
C VAL A 51 -4.23 -5.55 -2.81
N ASP A 52 -3.60 -5.14 -1.72
CA ASP A 52 -4.27 -4.93 -0.45
C ASP A 52 -5.05 -3.61 -0.50
N VAL A 53 -6.37 -3.68 -0.35
CA VAL A 53 -7.24 -2.50 -0.31
C VAL A 53 -7.99 -2.42 1.02
N SER A 54 -8.43 -1.23 1.41
CA SER A 54 -9.41 -1.08 2.50
C SER A 54 -10.75 -0.56 1.98
N LYS A 55 -11.78 -0.66 2.83
CA LYS A 55 -13.15 -0.17 2.59
C LYS A 55 -13.95 -1.01 1.59
N LEU A 56 -13.70 -2.32 1.53
CA LEU A 56 -14.57 -3.24 0.81
C LEU A 56 -15.80 -3.61 1.66
N GLU A 57 -16.95 -3.72 0.99
CA GLU A 57 -18.16 -4.27 1.61
C GLU A 57 -18.08 -5.80 1.65
N HIS A 58 -18.67 -6.39 2.69
CA HIS A 58 -18.78 -7.84 2.85
C HIS A 58 -20.25 -8.26 3.02
N PRO A 59 -20.82 -9.03 2.07
CA PRO A 59 -20.20 -9.51 0.83
C PRO A 59 -19.91 -8.38 -0.17
N LEU A 60 -18.99 -8.61 -1.11
CA LEU A 60 -18.73 -7.67 -2.20
C LEU A 60 -20.01 -7.44 -3.03
N PRO A 61 -20.26 -6.22 -3.51
CA PRO A 61 -21.32 -5.97 -4.47
C PRO A 61 -21.12 -6.85 -5.72
N GLU A 62 -22.22 -7.37 -6.28
CA GLU A 62 -22.18 -8.31 -7.41
C GLU A 62 -21.35 -7.77 -8.60
N TRP A 63 -21.51 -6.48 -8.91
CA TRP A 63 -20.77 -5.82 -9.98
C TRP A 63 -19.24 -5.84 -9.73
N LEU A 64 -18.82 -5.68 -8.48
CA LEU A 64 -17.42 -5.62 -8.08
C LEU A 64 -16.82 -7.03 -8.07
N ALA A 65 -17.53 -8.01 -7.50
CA ALA A 65 -17.12 -9.40 -7.49
C ALA A 65 -16.91 -9.93 -8.93
N ARG A 66 -17.83 -9.58 -9.84
CA ARG A 66 -17.76 -9.97 -11.25
C ARG A 66 -16.54 -9.35 -11.94
N VAL A 67 -16.36 -8.03 -11.87
CA VAL A 67 -15.24 -7.37 -12.57
C VAL A 67 -13.88 -7.81 -12.03
N VAL A 68 -13.76 -8.03 -10.72
CA VAL A 68 -12.52 -8.54 -10.09
C VAL A 68 -12.17 -9.95 -10.57
N THR A 69 -13.19 -10.82 -10.66
CA THR A 69 -13.04 -12.19 -11.18
C THR A 69 -12.63 -12.18 -12.65
N ASP A 70 -13.31 -11.37 -13.47
CA ASP A 70 -13.01 -11.26 -14.91
C ASP A 70 -11.58 -10.75 -15.13
N ILE A 71 -11.14 -9.72 -14.39
CA ILE A 71 -9.76 -9.21 -14.45
C ILE A 71 -8.75 -10.30 -14.07
N GLY A 72 -9.00 -11.03 -12.98
CA GLY A 72 -8.11 -12.08 -12.50
C GLY A 72 -7.95 -13.19 -13.53
N GLY A 73 -9.06 -13.66 -14.11
CA GLY A 73 -9.08 -14.67 -15.16
C GLY A 73 -8.36 -14.23 -16.44
N ASP A 74 -8.63 -13.02 -16.92
CA ASP A 74 -8.03 -12.48 -18.15
C ASP A 74 -6.50 -12.34 -18.04
N ASN A 75 -5.99 -12.03 -16.85
CA ASN A 75 -4.57 -11.80 -16.61
C ASN A 75 -3.83 -13.01 -16.01
N GLY A 76 -4.53 -14.10 -15.68
CA GLY A 76 -3.95 -15.25 -14.98
C GLY A 76 -3.43 -14.91 -13.58
N TRP A 77 -4.05 -13.94 -12.91
CA TRP A 77 -3.74 -13.55 -11.54
C TRP A 77 -4.41 -14.50 -10.54
N ARG A 78 -4.01 -14.39 -9.27
CA ARG A 78 -4.64 -15.15 -8.19
C ARG A 78 -6.08 -14.67 -7.97
N ASP A 79 -6.97 -15.56 -7.53
CA ASP A 79 -8.38 -15.21 -7.24
C ASP A 79 -8.50 -14.14 -6.14
N ASP A 80 -7.52 -14.05 -5.25
CA ASP A 80 -7.42 -13.10 -4.14
C ASP A 80 -6.55 -11.86 -4.48
N TRP A 81 -6.27 -11.59 -5.76
CA TRP A 81 -5.41 -10.47 -6.17
C TRP A 81 -5.92 -9.10 -5.71
N PHE A 82 -7.23 -8.97 -5.48
CA PHE A 82 -7.87 -7.77 -4.96
C PHE A 82 -8.61 -8.14 -3.66
N ASN A 83 -7.99 -7.84 -2.52
CA ASN A 83 -8.50 -8.27 -1.21
C ASN A 83 -8.30 -7.19 -0.15
N ASP A 84 -9.01 -7.32 0.98
CA ASP A 84 -8.91 -6.42 2.11
C ASP A 84 -8.31 -7.05 3.37
N GLY A 85 -7.44 -8.05 3.20
CA GLY A 85 -6.75 -8.73 4.30
C GLY A 85 -5.94 -7.78 5.19
N VAL A 86 -5.52 -6.64 4.65
CA VAL A 86 -4.82 -5.59 5.39
C VAL A 86 -5.69 -4.88 6.43
N ALA A 87 -7.02 -4.92 6.31
CA ALA A 87 -7.93 -4.12 7.13
C ALA A 87 -7.74 -4.33 8.65
N LEU A 88 -7.47 -5.57 9.07
CA LEU A 88 -7.22 -5.93 10.48
C LEU A 88 -5.87 -5.43 11.01
N HIS A 89 -4.99 -4.97 10.12
CA HIS A 89 -3.66 -4.48 10.46
C HIS A 89 -3.56 -2.96 10.48
N LEU A 90 -4.57 -2.25 9.97
CA LEU A 90 -4.61 -0.80 9.92
C LEU A 90 -4.72 -0.19 11.32
N SER A 91 -4.20 1.02 11.47
CA SER A 91 -4.34 1.78 12.70
C SER A 91 -5.73 2.41 12.78
N GLY A 92 -6.42 2.23 13.91
CA GLY A 92 -7.62 3.00 14.23
C GLY A 92 -7.33 4.46 14.62
N LEU A 93 -6.06 4.85 14.73
CA LEU A 93 -5.62 6.22 15.01
C LEU A 93 -5.22 6.97 13.74
N ALA A 94 -5.14 6.30 12.59
CA ALA A 94 -4.87 6.97 11.32
C ALA A 94 -6.09 7.78 10.88
N ASP A 95 -5.85 9.04 10.53
CA ASP A 95 -6.85 9.92 9.96
C ASP A 95 -6.77 9.92 8.44
N HIS A 96 -7.88 9.68 7.75
CA HIS A 96 -7.85 9.55 6.29
C HIS A 96 -7.47 10.85 5.57
N ALA A 97 -7.74 12.02 6.14
CA ALA A 97 -7.40 13.28 5.49
C ALA A 97 -5.91 13.64 5.68
N ALA A 98 -5.33 13.24 6.81
CA ALA A 98 -3.92 13.50 7.12
C ALA A 98 -2.96 12.39 6.64
N ASP A 99 -3.41 11.14 6.67
CA ASP A 99 -2.56 9.96 6.50
C ASP A 99 -2.78 9.22 5.18
N HIS A 100 -3.66 9.72 4.31
CA HIS A 100 -3.84 9.22 2.94
C HIS A 100 -3.75 10.34 1.92
N LEU A 101 -3.18 10.00 0.77
CA LEU A 101 -2.99 10.87 -0.37
C LEU A 101 -3.80 10.30 -1.52
N GLU A 102 -4.59 11.14 -2.20
CA GLU A 102 -5.24 10.71 -3.43
C GLU A 102 -4.17 10.37 -4.46
N PHE A 103 -4.20 9.14 -4.95
CA PHE A 103 -3.34 8.68 -6.03
C PHE A 103 -3.94 9.03 -7.39
N GLY A 104 -5.26 8.83 -7.53
CA GLY A 104 -5.97 9.26 -8.73
C GLY A 104 -7.38 8.69 -8.83
N THR A 105 -8.08 9.17 -9.86
CA THR A 105 -9.43 8.74 -10.22
C THR A 105 -9.42 7.89 -11.48
N PHE A 106 -10.27 6.86 -11.52
CA PHE A 106 -10.35 5.90 -12.61
C PHE A 106 -11.79 5.78 -13.14
N PRO A 107 -11.95 5.55 -14.47
CA PRO A 107 -10.89 5.31 -15.43
C PRO A 107 -10.12 6.57 -15.85
N ARG A 108 -8.87 6.39 -16.31
CA ARG A 108 -7.92 7.44 -16.71
C ARG A 108 -8.25 8.08 -18.06
N ASP A 109 -9.22 7.56 -18.80
CA ASP A 109 -9.56 8.02 -20.16
C ASP A 109 -10.55 9.18 -20.20
N GLY A 110 -10.88 9.76 -19.05
CA GLY A 110 -11.77 10.91 -18.94
C GLY A 110 -13.26 10.58 -18.98
N THR A 111 -13.64 9.30 -19.03
CA THR A 111 -15.04 8.90 -18.79
C THR A 111 -15.41 9.05 -17.30
N SER A 112 -16.68 8.83 -16.96
CA SER A 112 -17.18 9.05 -15.59
C SER A 112 -16.35 8.28 -14.56
N ALA A 113 -15.75 9.00 -13.61
CA ALA A 113 -14.86 8.44 -12.61
C ALA A 113 -15.64 7.66 -11.53
N GLY A 114 -15.71 6.34 -11.69
CA GLY A 114 -16.35 5.43 -10.75
C GLY A 114 -15.44 4.91 -9.64
N LEU A 115 -14.13 5.14 -9.71
CA LEU A 115 -13.18 4.71 -8.68
C LEU A 115 -12.25 5.86 -8.27
N VAL A 116 -12.05 6.03 -6.97
CA VAL A 116 -11.02 6.89 -6.39
C VAL A 116 -10.06 6.01 -5.60
N VAL A 117 -8.77 6.13 -5.90
CA VAL A 117 -7.71 5.39 -5.23
C VAL A 117 -6.87 6.36 -4.41
N SER A 118 -6.68 6.05 -3.13
CA SER A 118 -5.69 6.70 -2.28
C SER A 118 -4.58 5.73 -1.85
N VAL A 119 -3.47 6.29 -1.39
CA VAL A 119 -2.34 5.55 -0.80
C VAL A 119 -1.99 6.18 0.54
N PRO A 120 -1.45 5.43 1.51
CA PRO A 120 -0.94 6.00 2.75
C PRO A 120 0.15 7.04 2.51
N SER A 121 0.26 8.02 3.41
CA SER A 121 1.46 8.86 3.52
C SER A 121 2.71 7.98 3.75
N ALA A 122 3.90 8.51 3.44
CA ALA A 122 5.15 7.79 3.66
C ALA A 122 5.32 7.42 5.15
N GLU A 123 4.92 8.32 6.03
CA GLU A 123 4.88 8.15 7.48
C GLU A 123 4.01 6.97 7.90
N TYR A 124 2.76 6.93 7.42
CA TYR A 124 1.84 5.88 7.81
C TYR A 124 2.27 4.53 7.21
N LEU A 125 2.76 4.52 5.97
CA LEU A 125 3.29 3.30 5.34
C LEU A 125 4.52 2.77 6.07
N LEU A 126 5.43 3.65 6.52
CA LEU A 126 6.57 3.28 7.35
C LEU A 126 6.13 2.64 8.67
N ALA A 127 5.13 3.22 9.34
CA ALA A 127 4.59 2.66 10.57
C ALA A 127 3.97 1.26 10.36
N LEU A 128 3.25 1.06 9.25
CA LEU A 128 2.70 -0.24 8.87
C LEU A 128 3.80 -1.27 8.63
N LYS A 129 4.87 -0.91 7.91
CA LYS A 129 6.04 -1.76 7.68
C LYS A 129 6.73 -2.15 8.99
N LEU A 130 7.00 -1.19 9.88
CA LEU A 130 7.63 -1.45 11.18
C LEU A 130 6.76 -2.32 12.10
N LYS A 131 5.43 -2.19 12.02
CA LYS A 131 4.48 -3.05 12.75
C LYS A 131 4.45 -4.48 12.21
N ALA A 132 4.38 -4.63 10.89
CA ALA A 132 4.23 -5.92 10.23
C ALA A 132 5.56 -6.68 10.08
N PHE A 133 6.68 -6.02 10.37
CA PHE A 133 8.01 -6.57 10.13
C PHE A 133 8.22 -7.94 10.77
N ARG A 134 8.71 -8.89 9.95
CA ARG A 134 9.07 -10.25 10.37
C ARG A 134 10.57 -10.45 10.18
N ILE A 135 11.31 -10.51 11.29
CA ILE A 135 12.78 -10.71 11.31
C ILE A 135 13.22 -12.00 10.58
N MET A 136 12.32 -12.98 10.43
CA MET A 136 12.64 -14.33 9.96
C MET A 136 12.15 -14.68 8.54
N ASP A 137 11.83 -13.69 7.69
CA ASP A 137 11.52 -13.96 6.27
C ASP A 137 12.74 -13.68 5.38
N PRO A 138 13.62 -14.68 5.12
CA PRO A 138 14.82 -14.48 4.30
C PRO A 138 14.52 -14.25 2.82
N VAL A 139 13.32 -14.58 2.34
CA VAL A 139 12.93 -14.41 0.91
C VAL A 139 12.53 -12.97 0.64
N ARG A 140 11.85 -12.32 1.59
CA ARG A 140 11.39 -10.93 1.46
C ARG A 140 12.25 -9.91 2.21
N GLY A 141 13.22 -10.37 3.00
CA GLY A 141 13.99 -9.54 3.94
C GLY A 141 14.74 -8.36 3.30
N GLU A 142 15.34 -8.55 2.13
CA GLU A 142 16.09 -7.47 1.45
C GLU A 142 15.17 -6.40 0.84
N THR A 143 14.06 -6.82 0.23
CA THR A 143 13.05 -5.90 -0.30
C THR A 143 12.40 -5.10 0.84
N GLU A 144 11.99 -5.78 1.90
CA GLU A 144 11.40 -5.14 3.08
C GLU A 144 12.38 -4.17 3.75
N ARG A 145 13.68 -4.51 3.77
CA ARG A 145 14.75 -3.62 4.23
C ARG A 145 14.83 -2.34 3.41
N LEU A 146 14.88 -2.46 2.09
CA LEU A 146 14.96 -1.30 1.19
C LEU A 146 13.71 -0.42 1.28
N ASP A 147 12.52 -1.03 1.36
CA ASP A 147 11.26 -0.31 1.58
C ASP A 147 11.32 0.54 2.85
N ILE A 148 11.74 -0.05 3.98
CA ILE A 148 11.85 0.66 5.27
C ILE A 148 12.85 1.81 5.18
N LEU A 149 14.05 1.58 4.64
CA LEU A 149 15.08 2.62 4.55
C LEU A 149 14.66 3.78 3.69
N ASN A 150 14.05 3.50 2.54
CA ASN A 150 13.64 4.57 1.66
C ASN A 150 12.44 5.34 2.24
N LEU A 151 11.48 4.65 2.86
CA LEU A 151 10.38 5.30 3.56
C LEU A 151 10.89 6.18 4.71
N MET A 152 11.93 5.74 5.44
CA MET A 152 12.60 6.56 6.45
C MET A 152 13.19 7.84 5.83
N GLN A 153 13.86 7.73 4.68
CA GLN A 153 14.41 8.90 3.98
C GLN A 153 13.31 9.85 3.49
N VAL A 154 12.24 9.33 2.89
CA VAL A 154 11.11 10.13 2.42
C VAL A 154 10.39 10.83 3.57
N ALA A 155 10.20 10.14 4.69
CA ALA A 155 9.55 10.65 5.90
C ALA A 155 10.48 11.54 6.77
N GLY A 156 11.74 11.75 6.37
CA GLY A 156 12.70 12.54 7.15
C GLY A 156 13.12 11.89 8.48
N VAL A 157 12.91 10.59 8.63
CA VAL A 157 13.24 9.80 9.83
C VAL A 157 14.70 9.36 9.73
N THR A 158 15.56 9.88 10.61
CA THR A 158 17.02 9.64 10.51
C THR A 158 17.56 8.73 11.61
N THR A 159 16.84 8.63 12.73
CA THR A 159 17.25 7.84 13.90
C THR A 159 16.28 6.71 14.20
N VAL A 160 16.76 5.72 14.98
CA VAL A 160 15.91 4.64 15.48
C VAL A 160 14.80 5.19 16.37
N GLU A 161 15.09 6.19 17.20
CA GLU A 161 14.08 6.77 18.10
C GLU A 161 12.99 7.51 17.32
N ASP A 162 13.33 8.24 16.26
CA ASP A 162 12.35 8.88 15.38
C ASP A 162 11.40 7.85 14.76
N ALA A 163 11.95 6.71 14.31
CA ALA A 163 11.16 5.62 13.74
C ALA A 163 10.21 4.98 14.76
N ILE A 164 10.67 4.79 16.01
CA ILE A 164 9.82 4.26 17.09
C ILE A 164 8.77 5.28 17.53
N ALA A 165 9.10 6.57 17.58
CA ALA A 165 8.16 7.63 17.87
C ALA A 165 7.06 7.71 16.79
N LEU A 166 7.45 7.61 15.52
CA LEU A 166 6.52 7.53 14.39
C LEU A 166 5.62 6.29 14.49
N LEU A 167 6.19 5.12 14.76
CA LEU A 167 5.42 3.90 15.01
C LEU A 167 4.40 4.12 16.14
N GLY A 168 4.79 4.81 17.20
CA GLY A 168 3.94 5.09 18.36
C GLY A 168 2.75 6.00 18.07
N ARG A 169 2.83 6.89 17.06
CA ARG A 169 1.69 7.72 16.63
C ARG A 169 0.52 6.88 16.13
N TYR A 170 0.81 5.79 15.42
CA TYR A 170 -0.21 4.92 14.83
C TYR A 170 -0.46 3.64 15.65
N PHE A 171 0.57 3.11 16.30
CA PHE A 171 0.53 1.83 17.00
C PHE A 171 1.23 1.90 18.36
N PRO A 172 0.63 2.58 19.37
CA PRO A 172 1.25 2.80 20.68
C PRO A 172 1.70 1.51 21.38
N VAL A 173 0.89 0.44 21.29
CA VAL A 173 1.21 -0.87 21.88
C VAL A 173 2.45 -1.49 21.25
N SER A 174 2.57 -1.41 19.92
CA SER A 174 3.75 -1.92 19.20
C SER A 174 5.00 -1.10 19.53
N ALA A 175 4.88 0.22 19.68
CA ALA A 175 5.99 1.07 20.06
C ALA A 175 6.47 0.83 21.51
N ALA A 176 5.55 0.50 22.43
CA ALA A 176 5.87 0.15 23.81
C ALA A 176 6.69 -1.15 23.91
N SER A 177 6.52 -2.08 22.99
CA SER A 177 7.28 -3.34 22.88
C SER A 177 8.15 -3.36 21.61
N SER A 178 8.97 -2.32 21.46
CA SER A 178 9.74 -2.02 20.25
C SER A 178 11.09 -2.74 20.15
N GLU A 179 11.40 -3.72 21.00
CA GLU A 179 12.71 -4.37 21.04
C GLU A 179 13.10 -4.97 19.68
N LYS A 180 12.12 -5.57 18.98
CA LYS A 180 12.30 -6.16 17.65
C LYS A 180 12.61 -5.09 16.60
N GLN A 181 11.85 -4.01 16.60
CA GLN A 181 12.01 -2.89 15.66
C GLN A 181 13.35 -2.18 15.91
N ARG A 182 13.70 -1.95 17.17
CA ARG A 182 14.99 -1.38 17.57
C ARG A 182 16.15 -2.28 17.15
N PHE A 183 16.04 -3.58 17.37
CA PHE A 183 17.05 -4.54 16.93
C PHE A 183 17.21 -4.49 15.41
N LEU A 184 16.11 -4.54 14.66
CA LEU A 184 16.13 -4.43 13.21
C LEU A 184 16.84 -3.16 12.74
N LEU A 185 16.36 -1.99 13.19
CA LEU A 185 16.83 -0.69 12.70
C LEU A 185 18.31 -0.44 13.05
N LYS A 186 18.79 -0.96 14.18
CA LYS A 186 20.21 -0.86 14.57
C LYS A 186 21.13 -1.74 13.73
N ASN A 187 20.64 -2.88 13.27
CA ASN A 187 21.43 -3.87 12.50
C ASN A 187 21.20 -3.74 10.98
N MET A 188 20.41 -2.76 10.55
CA MET A 188 20.11 -2.54 9.14
C MET A 188 21.30 -1.84 8.47
N ASN A 189 21.93 -2.51 7.49
CA ASN A 189 22.91 -1.83 6.63
C ASN A 189 22.17 -0.74 5.84
N ARG A 190 22.72 0.49 5.80
CA ARG A 190 22.16 1.61 5.04
C ARG A 190 22.56 1.61 3.56
N GLY A 191 23.43 0.69 3.14
CA GLY A 191 23.81 0.52 1.73
C GLY A 191 22.60 0.20 0.83
N GLY A 192 22.58 0.81 -0.36
CA GLY A 192 21.56 0.60 -1.39
C GLY A 192 20.37 1.56 -1.36
N ALA A 193 20.17 2.34 -0.29
CA ALA A 193 19.14 3.39 -0.21
C ALA A 193 19.59 4.72 -0.84
N ALA A 194 20.40 4.66 -1.92
CA ALA A 194 21.23 5.80 -2.34
C ALA A 194 20.43 6.96 -2.98
N ASP A 195 19.21 6.72 -3.44
CA ASP A 195 18.32 7.76 -3.97
C ASP A 195 16.88 7.42 -3.55
N ALA A 196 16.35 8.11 -2.54
CA ALA A 196 14.93 7.98 -2.22
C ALA A 196 14.10 8.46 -3.42
N PRO A 197 13.23 7.62 -3.98
CA PRO A 197 12.36 8.00 -5.06
C PRO A 197 11.30 8.99 -4.57
N GLU A 198 10.74 9.71 -5.53
CA GLU A 198 9.64 10.63 -5.27
C GLU A 198 8.44 9.86 -4.71
N TYR A 199 7.89 10.40 -3.62
CA TYR A 199 6.64 9.95 -3.02
C TYR A 199 5.67 11.14 -3.01
N PRO A 200 4.37 10.94 -3.27
CA PRO A 200 3.36 11.97 -3.14
C PRO A 200 3.48 12.69 -1.81
N ARG A 201 3.41 14.01 -1.85
CA ARG A 201 3.35 14.85 -0.65
C ARG A 201 1.98 15.51 -0.61
N SER A 202 1.39 15.65 0.57
CA SER A 202 0.23 16.52 0.74
C SER A 202 0.61 17.91 0.23
N GLY A 203 -0.11 18.40 -0.78
CA GLY A 203 0.08 19.78 -1.24
C GLY A 203 -0.17 20.74 -0.08
N GLY A 204 0.79 21.63 0.18
CA GLY A 204 0.61 22.77 1.07
C GLY A 204 -0.28 23.83 0.45
#